data_AF-F2GCG8-F1
#
_entry.id   AF-F2GCG8-F1
#
_cell.length_a   1.000
_cell.length_b   1.000
_cell.length_c   1.000
_cell.angle_alpha   90.00
_cell.angle_beta   90.00
_cell.angle_gamma   90.00
#
_symmetry.space_group_name_H-M   'P 1'
#
loop_
_entity.id
_entity.type
_entity.pdbx_description
1 polymer ?
#
loop_
_entity_poly.entity_id
_entity_poly.type
_entity_poly.pdbx_seq_one_letter_code
_entity_poly.pdbx_strand_id
1 'polypeptide(L)'
;MPSIWTGLASLQDPLFRQFMLKTFKTHLVLMCGVLLSLICTLASTAQAQEGISYNIQGVKDDKLRNNIRLHLNSLDVEKALLTDPYWQGEVSDTVATALQPYGYYNSETNVVIDDGDKVTVNVSLNAPLTINKVTREIIGAGREDKAFRERFNALKLKEGDVLNQTIYESFKSSMFNYALSNGYFDFYWQATRLDLVRGAKQANVLLIAQSGPQYQFGELKIVGEDKAKAIISRLKPFETGDAYSSAVLSDFNRRLNQSGYFNRVIARPVVSDAEGLRVPVEVSLQHRPTDAFNVSLGAATDTGPRVRLGWERPWVNDKGHSVSSDIFISEPEQSVTADYRIPMKNITRDYASIEAGYQFIEYANTSFESETLSLSAHRYWQKNDSPWQHDGSITYLRETYDQGELNTNTTSLVLPGYSLTYRNKDSELNISNGSYIQMLAQYGKEGFGSDIDFAKAVVEATLIRTFNDVHRISLRGEAGAIKTNSFDEVPTSLRFYAGGDQSVRGFDYREISPTADVIDPETGELVTDSIGGKYLLTTSVEYAYRVADNWRVAAFVDAGTATNDTSTTLTYSVGPGVHWLSPIGPVRLYVARGFAPDENTWQLHIMLGPEL
;
A
#
# COMPACT_ATOMS: atom_id res chain seq x y z
N MET A 1 32.26 -40.29 -13.40
CA MET A 1 32.73 -39.90 -12.05
C MET A 1 31.74 -38.86 -11.52
N PRO A 2 30.78 -39.25 -10.67
CA PRO A 2 29.70 -38.35 -10.25
C PRO A 2 30.09 -37.52 -9.03
N SER A 3 29.83 -36.22 -9.11
CA SER A 3 30.08 -35.20 -8.10
C SER A 3 28.80 -34.80 -7.36
N ILE A 4 28.85 -34.91 -6.03
CA ILE A 4 28.42 -33.94 -5.01
C ILE A 4 26.91 -33.55 -4.90
N TRP A 5 26.01 -33.98 -5.80
CA TRP A 5 24.55 -33.85 -5.60
C TRP A 5 23.87 -35.12 -5.05
N THR A 6 24.56 -35.86 -4.18
CA THR A 6 24.03 -37.05 -3.48
C THR A 6 24.17 -36.88 -1.96
N GLY A 7 23.44 -35.92 -1.43
CA GLY A 7 23.45 -35.59 0.00
C GLY A 7 22.21 -34.87 0.46
N LEU A 8 21.02 -35.39 0.14
CA LEU A 8 19.75 -35.04 0.81
C LEU A 8 18.60 -36.03 0.53
N ALA A 9 18.94 -37.31 0.34
CA ALA A 9 17.97 -38.39 0.18
C ALA A 9 18.46 -39.66 0.90
N SER A 10 18.64 -39.58 2.22
CA SER A 10 18.91 -40.77 3.06
C SER A 10 18.57 -40.55 4.53
N LEU A 11 17.32 -40.17 4.81
CA LEU A 11 16.70 -40.39 6.13
C LEU A 11 15.25 -40.88 5.94
N GLN A 12 15.13 -42.02 5.24
CA GLN A 12 13.96 -42.89 5.35
C GLN A 12 14.40 -44.14 6.12
N ASP A 13 14.53 -43.98 7.44
CA ASP A 13 14.77 -45.11 8.34
C ASP A 13 13.44 -45.79 8.69
N PRO A 14 13.22 -47.08 8.34
CA PRO A 14 12.02 -47.82 8.70
C PRO A 14 11.86 -48.02 10.22
N LEU A 15 12.94 -47.85 11.00
CA LEU A 15 12.91 -47.95 12.46
C LEU A 15 12.35 -46.69 13.14
N PHE A 16 12.48 -45.51 12.53
CA PHE A 16 11.90 -44.28 13.08
C PHE A 16 10.38 -44.22 12.90
N ARG A 17 9.87 -44.83 11.82
CA ARG A 17 8.42 -44.98 11.56
C ARG A 17 7.76 -46.05 12.44
N GLN A 18 8.49 -47.10 12.85
CA GLN A 18 7.97 -48.09 13.80
C GLN A 18 8.06 -47.63 15.27
N PHE A 19 8.98 -46.72 15.61
CA PHE A 19 9.06 -46.14 16.96
C PHE A 19 8.03 -45.03 17.20
N MET A 20 7.69 -44.24 16.17
CA MET A 20 6.74 -43.11 16.30
C MET A 20 5.24 -43.48 16.11
N LEU A 21 4.91 -44.69 15.65
CA LEU A 21 3.51 -45.08 15.36
C LEU A 21 2.98 -46.25 16.21
N LYS A 22 3.76 -46.79 17.16
CA LYS A 22 3.33 -47.95 17.98
C LYS A 22 3.29 -47.72 19.49
N THR A 23 3.54 -46.51 19.97
CA THR A 23 3.43 -46.16 21.42
C THR A 23 2.54 -44.94 21.70
N PHE A 24 1.96 -44.28 20.70
CA PHE A 24 1.20 -43.04 20.90
C PHE A 24 -0.26 -43.09 20.44
N LYS A 25 -0.85 -44.29 20.38
CA LYS A 25 -2.26 -44.49 20.00
C LYS A 25 -2.99 -45.55 20.81
N THR A 26 -2.79 -45.54 22.14
CA THR A 26 -3.71 -46.22 23.07
C THR A 26 -3.63 -45.72 24.52
N HIS A 27 -2.69 -44.83 24.86
CA HIS A 27 -2.67 -44.18 26.17
C HIS A 27 -2.79 -42.65 26.15
N LEU A 28 -2.78 -41.99 24.98
CA LEU A 28 -2.93 -40.52 24.94
C LEU A 28 -4.39 -40.03 24.99
N VAL A 29 -5.38 -40.85 24.61
CA VAL A 29 -6.79 -40.46 24.76
C VAL A 29 -7.27 -40.59 26.21
N LEU A 30 -6.67 -41.48 27.00
CA LEU A 30 -6.92 -41.54 28.45
C LEU A 30 -6.00 -40.63 29.27
N MET A 31 -4.73 -40.40 28.88
CA MET A 31 -3.87 -39.42 29.58
C MET A 31 -4.16 -37.98 29.19
N CYS A 32 -4.58 -37.64 27.96
CA CYS A 32 -5.12 -36.29 27.71
C CYS A 32 -6.53 -36.16 28.29
N GLY A 33 -7.34 -37.22 28.37
CA GLY A 33 -8.60 -37.17 29.10
C GLY A 33 -8.41 -36.82 30.59
N VAL A 34 -7.39 -37.43 31.23
CA VAL A 34 -7.09 -37.20 32.65
C VAL A 34 -6.23 -35.96 32.89
N LEU A 35 -5.31 -35.58 31.99
CA LEU A 35 -4.50 -34.35 32.13
C LEU A 35 -5.27 -33.10 31.67
N LEU A 36 -6.21 -33.22 30.72
CA LEU A 36 -7.15 -32.14 30.38
C LEU A 36 -8.25 -32.05 31.46
N SER A 37 -8.67 -33.16 32.09
CA SER A 37 -9.49 -33.06 33.30
C SER A 37 -8.70 -32.51 34.50
N LEU A 38 -7.40 -32.81 34.66
CA LEU A 38 -6.58 -32.28 35.75
C LEU A 38 -6.20 -30.80 35.55
N ILE A 39 -5.99 -30.36 34.29
CA ILE A 39 -5.77 -28.95 33.93
C ILE A 39 -7.10 -28.17 33.94
N CYS A 40 -8.24 -28.82 33.65
CA CYS A 40 -9.57 -28.24 33.87
C CYS A 40 -10.02 -28.25 35.33
N THR A 41 -9.43 -29.07 36.21
CA THR A 41 -9.68 -29.03 37.68
C THR A 41 -8.64 -28.22 38.46
N LEU A 42 -7.50 -27.87 37.84
CA LEU A 42 -6.49 -26.94 38.38
C LEU A 42 -6.55 -25.54 37.74
N ALA A 43 -7.44 -25.32 36.78
CA ALA A 43 -8.11 -24.03 36.61
C ALA A 43 -8.99 -23.78 37.85
N SER A 44 -8.32 -23.61 38.99
CA SER A 44 -8.81 -22.79 40.08
C SER A 44 -9.46 -21.60 39.40
N THR A 45 -10.74 -21.41 39.69
CA THR A 45 -11.43 -20.17 39.39
C THR A 45 -10.59 -19.05 39.99
N ALA A 46 -9.66 -18.50 39.21
CA ALA A 46 -9.48 -17.07 39.19
C ALA A 46 -10.82 -16.57 38.69
N GLN A 47 -11.82 -16.52 39.59
CA GLN A 47 -12.85 -15.53 39.47
C GLN A 47 -12.04 -14.24 39.43
N ALA A 48 -11.83 -13.70 38.23
CA ALA A 48 -11.55 -12.29 38.12
C ALA A 48 -12.67 -11.65 38.93
N GLN A 49 -12.30 -11.14 40.10
CA GLN A 49 -13.25 -10.50 40.99
C GLN A 49 -14.01 -9.51 40.13
N GLU A 50 -15.33 -9.68 40.06
CA GLU A 50 -16.17 -8.85 39.21
C GLU A 50 -15.88 -7.40 39.62
N GLY A 51 -15.30 -6.63 38.70
CA GLY A 51 -14.84 -5.28 39.00
C GLY A 51 -15.97 -4.48 39.64
N ILE A 52 -15.67 -3.71 40.69
CA ILE A 52 -16.68 -2.98 41.44
C ILE A 52 -17.43 -2.05 40.48
N SER A 53 -18.75 -2.25 40.36
CA SER A 53 -19.60 -1.36 39.57
C SER A 53 -20.03 -0.16 40.42
N TYR A 54 -19.42 0.99 40.15
CA TYR A 54 -19.74 2.25 40.84
C TYR A 54 -20.93 2.96 40.19
N ASN A 55 -21.98 3.19 40.98
CA ASN A 55 -23.11 4.03 40.61
C ASN A 55 -22.86 5.48 41.07
N ILE A 56 -22.48 6.35 40.14
CA ILE A 56 -22.12 7.75 40.44
C ILE A 56 -23.36 8.64 40.36
N GLN A 57 -23.71 9.27 41.48
CA GLN A 57 -24.86 10.19 41.59
C GLN A 57 -24.41 11.61 41.92
N GLY A 58 -25.24 12.61 41.60
CA GLY A 58 -24.95 14.03 41.86
C GLY A 58 -24.15 14.76 40.78
N VAL A 59 -23.63 14.04 39.77
CA VAL A 59 -22.91 14.62 38.61
C VAL A 59 -23.73 14.47 37.34
N LYS A 60 -24.28 15.58 36.82
CA LYS A 60 -25.09 15.59 35.59
C LYS A 60 -24.26 15.53 34.30
N ASP A 61 -23.05 16.11 34.31
CA ASP A 61 -22.15 16.14 33.17
C ASP A 61 -21.50 14.77 32.92
N ASP A 62 -21.70 14.22 31.71
CA ASP A 62 -21.21 12.88 31.36
C ASP A 62 -19.69 12.80 31.26
N LYS A 63 -18.98 13.89 30.92
CA LYS A 63 -17.51 13.90 30.89
C LYS A 63 -16.95 13.78 32.29
N LEU A 64 -17.50 14.54 33.25
CA LEU A 64 -17.11 14.44 34.66
C LEU A 64 -17.41 13.06 35.22
N ARG A 65 -18.61 12.53 34.94
CA ARG A 65 -19.03 11.20 35.42
C ARG A 65 -18.14 10.10 34.86
N ASN A 66 -17.79 10.16 33.57
CA ASN A 66 -16.87 9.20 32.96
C ASN A 66 -15.44 9.35 33.51
N ASN A 67 -14.96 10.56 33.75
CA ASN A 67 -13.63 10.77 34.34
C ASN A 67 -13.54 10.17 35.76
N ILE A 68 -14.56 10.40 36.59
CA ILE A 68 -14.68 9.78 37.92
C ILE A 68 -14.65 8.26 37.80
N ARG A 69 -15.47 7.68 36.91
CA ARG A 69 -15.52 6.22 36.72
C ARG A 69 -14.16 5.64 36.32
N LEU A 70 -13.43 6.29 35.41
CA LEU A 70 -12.10 5.84 35.00
C LEU A 70 -11.11 5.81 36.16
N HIS A 71 -11.12 6.83 37.03
CA HIS A 71 -10.25 6.87 38.21
C HIS A 71 -10.65 5.82 39.24
N LEU A 72 -11.94 5.65 39.50
CA LEU A 72 -12.44 4.63 40.43
C LEU A 72 -12.14 3.20 39.96
N ASN A 73 -12.20 2.94 38.65
CA ASN A 73 -11.84 1.63 38.09
C ASN A 73 -10.33 1.34 38.17
N SER A 74 -9.49 2.34 38.44
CA SER A 74 -8.05 2.15 38.64
C SER A 74 -7.67 1.85 40.10
N LEU A 75 -8.62 2.00 41.03
CA LEU A 75 -8.43 1.56 42.41
C LEU A 75 -8.51 0.03 42.48
N ASP A 76 -7.40 -0.58 42.85
CA ASP A 76 -7.33 -2.02 43.13
C ASP A 76 -7.75 -2.26 44.58
N VAL A 77 -9.06 -2.32 44.82
CA VAL A 77 -9.65 -2.53 46.15
C VAL A 77 -10.70 -3.62 46.09
N GLU A 78 -10.71 -4.49 47.10
CA GLU A 78 -11.76 -5.49 47.25
C GLU A 78 -13.05 -4.87 47.78
N LYS A 79 -14.19 -5.25 47.21
CA LYS A 79 -15.51 -4.75 47.58
C LYS A 79 -15.81 -4.85 49.08
N ALA A 80 -15.36 -5.92 49.74
CA ALA A 80 -15.56 -6.16 51.18
C ALA A 80 -14.86 -5.11 52.06
N LEU A 81 -13.82 -4.44 51.54
CA LEU A 81 -13.07 -3.42 52.27
C LEU A 81 -13.71 -2.03 52.19
N LEU A 82 -14.70 -1.82 51.32
CA LEU A 82 -15.38 -0.53 51.15
C LEU A 82 -16.28 -0.15 52.34
N THR A 83 -16.53 -1.06 53.28
CA THR A 83 -17.15 -0.73 54.58
C THR A 83 -16.17 -0.09 55.56
N ASP A 84 -14.86 -0.19 55.32
CA ASP A 84 -13.83 0.43 56.14
C ASP A 84 -13.72 1.94 55.84
N PRO A 85 -13.73 2.82 56.87
CA PRO A 85 -13.55 4.26 56.69
C PRO A 85 -12.30 4.66 55.90
N TYR A 86 -11.21 3.90 55.99
CA TYR A 86 -9.98 4.16 55.24
C TYR A 86 -10.23 4.07 53.72
N TRP A 87 -10.85 2.99 53.26
CA TRP A 87 -11.11 2.78 51.83
C TRP A 87 -12.22 3.70 51.30
N GLN A 88 -13.18 4.10 52.14
CA GLN A 88 -14.12 5.17 51.80
C GLN A 88 -13.42 6.51 51.62
N GLY A 89 -12.37 6.77 52.42
CA GLY A 89 -11.45 7.89 52.24
C GLY A 89 -10.72 7.85 50.90
N GLU A 90 -10.12 6.72 50.54
CA GLU A 90 -9.44 6.53 49.25
C GLU A 90 -10.36 6.73 48.04
N VAL A 91 -11.59 6.21 48.10
CA VAL A 91 -12.61 6.45 47.06
C VAL A 91 -12.94 7.94 46.97
N SER A 92 -13.10 8.61 48.11
CA SER A 92 -13.41 10.05 48.16
C SER A 92 -12.27 10.90 47.60
N ASP A 93 -11.02 10.58 47.94
CA ASP A 93 -9.81 11.26 47.43
C ASP A 93 -9.62 11.01 45.93
N THR A 94 -9.93 9.81 45.46
CA THR A 94 -9.91 9.47 44.03
C THR A 94 -10.95 10.25 43.24
N VAL A 95 -12.18 10.38 43.76
CA VAL A 95 -13.23 11.21 43.16
C VAL A 95 -12.83 12.68 43.15
N ALA A 96 -12.30 13.18 44.26
CA ALA A 96 -11.80 14.56 44.35
C ALA A 96 -10.71 14.80 43.29
N THR A 97 -9.75 13.89 43.18
CA THR A 97 -8.67 13.95 42.18
C THR A 97 -9.20 13.95 40.75
N ALA A 98 -10.21 13.13 40.44
CA ALA A 98 -10.86 13.11 39.14
C ALA A 98 -11.60 14.43 38.80
N LEU A 99 -11.99 15.20 39.80
CA LEU A 99 -12.77 16.43 39.65
C LEU A 99 -11.90 17.70 39.60
N GLN A 100 -10.71 17.66 40.20
CA GLN A 100 -9.76 18.78 40.24
C GLN A 100 -9.40 19.35 38.85
N PRO A 101 -9.12 18.56 37.80
CA PRO A 101 -8.80 19.09 36.46
C PRO A 101 -9.91 19.95 35.84
N TYR A 102 -11.14 19.84 36.36
CA TYR A 102 -12.32 20.56 35.90
C TYR A 102 -12.76 21.66 36.87
N GLY A 103 -11.91 22.00 37.85
CA GLY A 103 -12.09 23.15 38.73
C GLY A 103 -12.84 22.85 40.04
N TYR A 104 -13.29 21.62 40.26
CA TYR A 104 -14.10 21.25 41.45
C TYR A 104 -13.22 20.80 42.63
N TYR A 105 -12.46 21.74 43.20
CA TYR A 105 -11.53 21.50 44.32
C TYR A 105 -12.18 21.40 45.70
N ASN A 106 -13.43 21.82 45.82
CA ASN A 106 -14.19 21.81 47.07
C ASN A 106 -15.31 20.76 47.01
N SER A 107 -15.19 19.73 46.17
CA SER A 107 -16.20 18.69 46.05
C SER A 107 -16.22 17.80 47.30
N GLU A 108 -17.40 17.29 47.63
CA GLU A 108 -17.63 16.36 48.73
C GLU A 108 -18.15 15.05 48.18
N THR A 109 -17.66 13.94 48.72
CA THR A 109 -18.03 12.59 48.30
C THR A 109 -18.51 11.80 49.51
N ASN A 110 -19.61 11.06 49.33
CA ASN A 110 -20.10 10.10 50.30
C ASN A 110 -20.33 8.75 49.62
N VAL A 111 -19.79 7.69 50.21
CA VAL A 111 -19.88 6.32 49.67
C VAL A 111 -20.95 5.56 50.44
N VAL A 112 -21.93 5.02 49.75
CA VAL A 112 -23.04 4.24 50.31
C VAL A 112 -23.06 2.86 49.66
N ILE A 113 -23.12 1.81 50.47
CA ILE A 113 -23.23 0.43 50.02
C ILE A 113 -24.65 -0.04 50.35
N ASP A 114 -25.45 -0.33 49.32
CA ASP A 114 -26.84 -0.80 49.49
C ASP A 114 -26.90 -2.33 49.71
N ASP A 115 -28.00 -2.82 50.33
CA ASP A 115 -28.29 -4.24 50.64
C ASP A 115 -28.23 -5.19 49.42
N GLY A 116 -28.19 -4.64 48.20
CA GLY A 116 -28.07 -5.37 46.93
C GLY A 116 -26.68 -5.36 46.32
N ASP A 117 -25.63 -5.12 47.13
CA ASP A 117 -24.24 -5.28 46.70
C ASP A 117 -23.79 -4.23 45.65
N LYS A 118 -24.42 -3.05 45.64
CA LYS A 118 -24.09 -1.92 44.76
C LYS A 118 -23.39 -0.80 45.53
N VAL A 119 -22.28 -0.31 44.97
CA VAL A 119 -21.52 0.82 45.54
C VAL A 119 -22.02 2.11 44.89
N THR A 120 -22.75 2.91 45.66
CA THR A 120 -23.24 4.22 45.22
C THR A 120 -22.30 5.32 45.74
N VAL A 121 -21.74 6.09 44.80
CA VAL A 121 -20.85 7.22 45.10
C VAL A 121 -21.64 8.50 44.88
N ASN A 122 -22.06 9.13 45.99
CA ASN A 122 -22.79 10.39 45.97
C ASN A 122 -21.81 11.55 45.97
N VAL A 123 -21.81 12.33 44.90
CA VAL A 123 -20.86 13.43 44.72
C VAL A 123 -21.60 14.77 44.75
N SER A 124 -21.21 15.65 45.68
CA SER A 124 -21.56 17.06 45.66
C SER A 124 -20.40 17.84 45.05
N LEU A 125 -20.59 18.36 43.84
CA LEU A 125 -19.53 19.09 43.13
C LEU A 125 -19.12 20.39 43.84
N ASN A 126 -20.04 21.01 44.59
CA ASN A 126 -19.90 22.36 45.13
C ASN A 126 -19.53 23.39 44.04
N ALA A 127 -19.31 24.65 44.42
CA ALA A 127 -18.97 25.70 43.46
C ALA A 127 -17.54 25.49 42.93
N PRO A 128 -17.33 25.46 41.59
CA PRO A 128 -16.00 25.30 41.03
C PRO A 128 -15.16 26.57 41.21
N LEU A 129 -13.84 26.42 41.06
CA LEU A 129 -12.95 27.57 40.92
C LEU A 129 -13.21 28.24 39.57
N THR A 130 -13.38 29.55 39.58
CA THR A 130 -13.48 30.36 38.36
C THR A 130 -12.21 31.17 38.13
N ILE A 131 -11.86 31.42 36.87
CA ILE A 131 -10.70 32.21 36.50
C ILE A 131 -10.94 33.68 36.87
N ASN A 132 -10.13 34.20 37.78
CA ASN A 132 -10.21 35.59 38.22
C ASN A 132 -9.32 36.51 37.37
N LYS A 133 -8.11 36.04 37.01
CA LYS A 133 -7.17 36.81 36.20
C LYS A 133 -6.37 35.92 35.27
N VAL A 134 -6.18 36.35 34.02
CA VAL A 134 -5.27 35.71 33.06
C VAL A 134 -4.21 36.71 32.63
N THR A 135 -2.99 36.52 33.13
CA THR A 135 -1.82 37.32 32.73
C THR A 135 -0.97 36.50 31.78
N ARG A 136 -0.73 37.04 30.58
CA ARG A 136 0.07 36.36 29.56
C ARG A 136 0.95 37.34 28.80
N GLU A 137 2.18 36.93 28.52
CA GLU A 137 3.17 37.75 27.84
C GLU A 137 4.06 36.89 26.95
N ILE A 138 4.43 37.43 25.79
CA ILE A 138 5.41 36.85 24.87
C ILE A 138 6.63 37.77 24.85
N ILE A 139 7.79 37.20 25.14
CA ILE A 139 9.10 37.86 25.06
C ILE A 139 9.87 37.25 23.87
N GLY A 140 10.67 38.04 23.19
CA GLY A 140 11.47 37.62 22.03
C GLY A 140 10.77 37.79 20.68
N ALA A 141 11.31 37.16 19.63
CA ALA A 141 10.89 37.39 18.25
C ALA A 141 9.46 36.90 17.95
N GLY A 142 8.95 35.92 18.70
CA GLY A 142 7.58 35.42 18.59
C GLY A 142 6.50 36.46 18.91
N ARG A 143 6.86 37.59 19.53
CA ARG A 143 5.93 38.72 19.75
C ARG A 143 5.56 39.42 18.44
N GLU A 144 6.51 39.54 17.52
CA GLU A 144 6.34 40.20 16.22
C GLU A 144 5.80 39.23 15.15
N ASP A 145 6.06 37.92 15.30
CA ASP A 145 5.50 36.89 14.44
C ASP A 145 3.98 36.79 14.58
N LYS A 146 3.27 37.02 13.47
CA LYS A 146 1.81 37.04 13.44
C LYS A 146 1.20 35.69 13.83
N ALA A 147 1.73 34.59 13.30
CA ALA A 147 1.14 33.26 13.49
C ALA A 147 1.36 32.74 14.92
N PHE A 148 2.54 32.98 15.49
CA PHE A 148 2.86 32.70 16.88
C PHE A 148 1.94 33.50 17.82
N ARG A 149 1.79 34.81 17.57
CA ARG A 149 0.91 35.68 18.36
C ARG A 149 -0.56 35.28 18.26
N GLU A 150 -1.06 34.96 17.08
CA GLU A 150 -2.43 34.47 16.90
C GLU A 150 -2.68 33.18 17.68
N ARG A 151 -1.75 32.21 17.60
CA ARG A 151 -1.83 30.96 18.36
C ARG A 151 -1.76 31.18 19.87
N PHE A 152 -0.85 32.03 20.34
CA PHE A 152 -0.71 32.36 21.76
C PHE A 152 -1.97 33.08 22.30
N ASN A 153 -2.57 33.96 21.48
CA ASN A 153 -3.80 34.66 21.84
C ASN A 153 -5.04 33.75 21.85
N ALA A 154 -4.99 32.61 21.15
CA ALA A 154 -6.07 31.62 21.06
C ALA A 154 -6.24 30.73 22.30
N LEU A 155 -5.54 31.02 23.42
CA LEU A 155 -5.85 30.40 24.72
C LEU A 155 -7.35 30.52 25.01
N LYS A 156 -8.02 29.38 25.17
CA LYS A 156 -9.47 29.30 25.37
C LYS A 156 -9.92 29.69 26.78
N LEU A 157 -8.99 29.76 27.73
CA LEU A 157 -9.26 30.06 29.13
C LEU A 157 -9.32 31.58 29.34
N LYS A 158 -10.49 32.10 29.72
CA LYS A 158 -10.77 33.53 29.93
C LYS A 158 -11.22 33.81 31.36
N GLU A 159 -11.16 35.08 31.75
CA GLU A 159 -11.70 35.54 33.02
C GLU A 159 -13.21 35.26 33.09
N GLY A 160 -13.66 34.72 34.23
CA GLY A 160 -15.03 34.26 34.46
C GLY A 160 -15.29 32.79 34.12
N ASP A 161 -14.42 32.13 33.33
CA ASP A 161 -14.59 30.72 32.99
C ASP A 161 -14.41 29.81 34.22
N VAL A 162 -15.06 28.66 34.23
CA VAL A 162 -14.72 27.57 35.15
C VAL A 162 -13.31 27.07 34.84
N LEU A 163 -12.47 26.92 35.86
CA LEU A 163 -11.11 26.40 35.71
C LEU A 163 -11.14 25.04 35.02
N ASN A 164 -10.39 24.92 33.93
CA ASN A 164 -10.10 23.65 33.29
C ASN A 164 -8.60 23.52 33.07
N GLN A 165 -7.95 22.68 33.87
CA GLN A 165 -6.51 22.45 33.81
C GLN A 165 -6.07 21.78 32.51
N THR A 166 -6.94 20.96 31.93
CA THR A 166 -6.65 20.30 30.64
C THR A 166 -6.47 21.33 29.52
N ILE A 167 -7.27 22.42 29.53
CA ILE A 167 -7.10 23.53 28.57
C ILE A 167 -5.78 24.25 28.78
N TYR A 168 -5.38 24.47 30.04
CA TYR A 168 -4.12 25.12 30.40
C TYR A 168 -2.89 24.31 29.96
N GLU A 169 -2.84 23.02 30.32
CA GLU A 169 -1.70 22.15 29.98
C GLU A 169 -1.63 21.85 28.48
N SER A 170 -2.77 21.58 27.84
CA SER A 170 -2.79 21.36 26.37
C SER A 170 -2.35 22.60 25.60
N PHE A 171 -2.70 23.80 26.07
CA PHE A 171 -2.19 25.04 25.47
C PHE A 171 -0.67 25.16 25.62
N LYS A 172 -0.12 24.88 26.81
CA LYS A 172 1.33 24.91 27.05
C LYS A 172 2.08 23.95 26.13
N SER A 173 1.66 22.69 26.06
CA SER A 173 2.26 21.68 25.19
C SER A 173 2.09 22.04 23.70
N SER A 174 0.91 22.52 23.31
CA SER A 174 0.64 22.99 21.93
C SER A 174 1.55 24.13 21.50
N MET A 175 1.81 25.08 22.40
CA MET A 175 2.68 26.23 22.13
C MET A 175 4.15 25.80 22.05
N PHE A 176 4.61 24.94 22.96
CA PHE A 176 5.95 24.36 22.92
C PHE A 176 6.20 23.59 21.61
N ASN A 177 5.27 22.72 21.22
CA ASN A 177 5.37 21.96 19.97
C ASN A 177 5.35 22.86 18.73
N TYR A 178 4.54 23.91 18.73
CA TYR A 178 4.52 24.89 17.64
C TYR A 178 5.83 25.66 17.53
N ALA A 179 6.39 26.09 18.65
CA ALA A 179 7.67 26.80 18.70
C ALA A 179 8.78 25.95 18.07
N LEU A 180 8.96 24.71 18.55
CA LEU A 180 9.94 23.76 17.98
C LEU A 180 9.68 23.47 16.49
N SER A 181 8.41 23.31 16.10
CA SER A 181 8.04 23.01 14.71
C SER A 181 8.37 24.14 13.72
N ASN A 182 8.46 25.38 14.19
CA ASN A 182 8.65 26.59 13.39
C ASN A 182 9.99 27.30 13.68
N GLY A 183 10.94 26.60 14.29
CA GLY A 183 12.33 27.08 14.41
C GLY A 183 12.61 27.93 15.64
N TYR A 184 11.72 27.99 16.63
CA TYR A 184 11.99 28.64 17.91
C TYR A 184 12.61 27.63 18.89
N PHE A 185 13.84 27.20 18.61
CA PHE A 185 14.51 26.13 19.38
C PHE A 185 14.86 26.53 20.82
N ASP A 186 15.02 27.83 21.06
CA ASP A 186 15.29 28.38 22.39
C ASP A 186 13.99 28.68 23.17
N PHE A 187 12.84 28.19 22.71
CA PHE A 187 11.57 28.45 23.38
C PHE A 187 11.53 27.79 24.76
N TYR A 188 11.17 28.57 25.78
CA TYR A 188 10.82 28.05 27.08
C TYR A 188 9.77 28.91 27.78
N TRP A 189 9.10 28.30 28.77
CA TRP A 189 8.21 29.02 29.67
C TRP A 189 9.02 29.69 30.76
N GLN A 190 9.19 31.02 30.68
CA GLN A 190 9.90 31.79 31.69
C GLN A 190 9.13 31.82 33.02
N ALA A 191 7.80 31.86 32.96
CA ALA A 191 6.96 31.68 34.13
C ALA A 191 5.64 31.00 33.75
N THR A 192 5.31 29.93 34.46
CA THR A 192 3.99 29.29 34.44
C THR A 192 3.49 29.19 35.87
N ARG A 193 2.38 29.86 36.18
CA ARG A 193 1.69 29.70 37.48
C ARG A 193 0.20 29.50 37.28
N LEU A 194 -0.36 28.64 38.11
CA LEU A 194 -1.79 28.41 38.27
C LEU A 194 -2.09 28.49 39.77
N ASP A 195 -2.38 29.70 40.25
CA ASP A 195 -2.58 29.97 41.67
C ASP A 195 -4.04 29.65 42.04
N LEU A 196 -4.25 28.62 42.85
CA LEU A 196 -5.57 28.13 43.26
C LEU A 196 -5.97 28.70 44.63
N VAL A 197 -6.95 29.59 44.66
CA VAL A 197 -7.45 30.22 45.90
C VAL A 197 -8.78 29.59 46.28
N ARG A 198 -8.73 28.45 46.98
CA ARG A 198 -9.92 27.62 47.30
C ARG A 198 -10.98 28.38 48.10
N GLY A 199 -10.58 29.16 49.11
CA GLY A 199 -11.51 29.93 49.95
C GLY A 199 -12.27 31.02 49.18
N ALA A 200 -11.61 31.67 48.23
CA ALA A 200 -12.24 32.65 47.33
C ALA A 200 -12.91 32.00 46.10
N LYS A 201 -12.75 30.68 45.91
CA LYS A 201 -13.20 29.92 44.72
C LYS A 201 -12.67 30.52 43.41
N GLN A 202 -11.42 30.97 43.44
CA GLN A 202 -10.79 31.66 42.31
C GLN A 202 -9.50 30.97 41.90
N ALA A 203 -9.15 31.12 40.62
CA ALA A 203 -7.85 30.73 40.07
C ALA A 203 -7.22 31.88 39.28
N ASN A 204 -5.91 32.08 39.42
CA ASN A 204 -5.16 33.06 38.64
C ASN A 204 -4.14 32.35 37.75
N VAL A 205 -4.06 32.77 36.49
CA VAL A 205 -3.17 32.17 35.48
C VAL A 205 -2.07 33.16 35.12
N LEU A 206 -0.81 32.72 35.18
CA LEU A 206 0.34 33.45 34.67
C LEU A 206 1.07 32.59 33.63
N LEU A 207 1.26 33.15 32.42
CA LEU A 207 1.96 32.53 31.31
C LEU A 207 2.92 33.52 30.65
N ILE A 208 4.20 33.45 30.99
CA ILE A 208 5.26 34.24 30.34
C ILE A 208 6.08 33.29 29.47
N ALA A 209 5.97 33.46 28.16
CA ALA A 209 6.72 32.70 27.18
C ALA A 209 7.95 33.47 26.71
N GLN A 210 9.11 32.83 26.72
CA GLN A 210 10.31 33.32 26.03
C GLN A 210 10.43 32.55 24.72
N SER A 211 10.23 33.24 23.60
CA SER A 211 10.24 32.61 22.27
C SER A 211 11.64 32.38 21.73
N GLY A 212 12.61 33.23 22.10
CA GLY A 212 13.89 33.28 21.42
C GLY A 212 13.78 33.79 19.96
N PRO A 213 14.88 33.78 19.21
CA PRO A 213 14.87 34.07 17.77
C PRO A 213 14.27 32.91 16.97
N GLN A 214 13.77 33.20 15.77
CA GLN A 214 13.40 32.16 14.81
C GLN A 214 14.63 31.73 14.02
N TYR A 215 14.98 30.45 14.11
CA TYR A 215 16.06 29.87 13.34
C TYR A 215 15.67 29.65 11.88
N GLN A 216 16.69 29.62 11.03
CA GLN A 216 16.62 29.45 9.58
C GLN A 216 17.28 28.13 9.18
N PHE A 217 16.91 27.61 8.01
CA PHE A 217 17.65 26.52 7.38
C PHE A 217 19.07 26.98 7.02
N GLY A 218 20.05 26.23 7.48
CA GLY A 218 21.46 26.38 7.14
C GLY A 218 21.86 25.50 5.96
N GLU A 219 23.16 25.29 5.81
CA GLU A 219 23.70 24.45 4.74
C GLU A 219 23.35 22.97 4.92
N LEU A 220 23.29 22.28 3.79
CA LEU A 220 23.05 20.86 3.74
C LEU A 220 24.38 20.11 3.88
N LYS A 221 24.56 19.41 5.00
CA LYS A 221 25.74 18.56 5.25
C LYS A 221 25.44 17.14 4.77
N ILE A 222 26.07 16.72 3.68
CA ILE A 222 25.94 15.37 3.13
C ILE A 222 27.28 14.66 3.25
N VAL A 223 27.30 13.53 3.96
CA VAL A 223 28.48 12.66 4.02
C VAL A 223 28.39 11.64 2.89
N GLY A 224 29.40 11.57 2.02
CA GLY A 224 29.48 10.56 0.95
C GLY A 224 29.70 11.11 -0.47
N GLU A 225 29.28 10.33 -1.46
CA GLU A 225 29.57 10.49 -2.89
C GLU A 225 28.90 11.71 -3.55
N ASP A 226 29.56 12.30 -4.55
CA ASP A 226 29.10 13.50 -5.26
C ASP A 226 27.80 13.28 -6.05
N LYS A 227 27.57 12.08 -6.58
CA LYS A 227 26.30 11.73 -7.26
C LYS A 227 25.10 11.90 -6.35
N ALA A 228 25.20 11.42 -5.11
CA ALA A 228 24.14 11.59 -4.13
C ALA A 228 23.94 13.05 -3.75
N LYS A 229 25.03 13.82 -3.61
CA LYS A 229 24.94 15.27 -3.32
C LYS A 229 24.13 16.01 -4.37
N ALA A 230 24.36 15.73 -5.65
CA ALA A 230 23.62 16.35 -6.75
C ALA A 230 22.11 16.02 -6.70
N ILE A 231 21.78 14.75 -6.50
CA ILE A 231 20.38 14.28 -6.42
C ILE A 231 19.66 14.87 -5.21
N ILE A 232 20.28 14.82 -4.03
CA ILE A 232 19.70 15.32 -2.78
C ILE A 232 19.47 16.83 -2.89
N SER A 233 20.42 17.56 -3.47
CA SER A 233 20.29 19.02 -3.66
C SER A 233 19.11 19.37 -4.58
N ARG A 234 18.85 18.57 -5.63
CA ARG A 234 17.69 18.77 -6.53
C ARG A 234 16.35 18.49 -5.85
N LEU A 235 16.33 17.65 -4.81
CA LEU A 235 15.11 17.28 -4.07
C LEU A 235 14.79 18.22 -2.90
N LYS A 236 15.73 19.11 -2.54
CA LYS A 236 15.62 20.07 -1.45
C LYS A 236 14.47 21.07 -1.69
N PRO A 237 13.48 21.18 -0.78
CA PRO A 237 12.36 22.10 -0.93
C PRO A 237 12.57 23.49 -0.29
N PHE A 238 13.78 23.80 0.18
CA PHE A 238 14.12 25.03 0.90
C PHE A 238 15.49 25.56 0.46
N GLU A 239 15.71 26.85 0.62
CA GLU A 239 17.02 27.49 0.45
C GLU A 239 17.66 27.87 1.78
N THR A 240 18.98 28.06 1.77
CA THR A 240 19.70 28.53 2.94
C THR A 240 19.21 29.93 3.32
N GLY A 241 18.79 30.11 4.56
CA GLY A 241 18.21 31.36 5.08
C GLY A 241 16.68 31.38 5.17
N ASP A 242 15.98 30.40 4.58
CA ASP A 242 14.54 30.25 4.77
C ASP A 242 14.21 29.96 6.23
N ALA A 243 13.05 30.40 6.71
CA ALA A 243 12.61 30.10 8.08
C ALA A 243 12.49 28.59 8.29
N TYR A 244 13.02 28.08 9.41
CA TYR A 244 12.98 26.65 9.68
C TYR A 244 11.53 26.17 9.87
N SER A 245 11.20 25.03 9.26
CA SER A 245 9.92 24.36 9.44
C SER A 245 10.07 22.83 9.42
N SER A 246 9.56 22.18 10.45
CA SER A 246 9.54 20.71 10.52
C SER A 246 8.65 20.10 9.43
N ALA A 247 7.64 20.83 8.95
CA ALA A 247 6.79 20.39 7.84
C ALA A 247 7.58 20.35 6.51
N VAL A 248 8.41 21.37 6.27
CA VAL A 248 9.29 21.44 5.10
C VAL A 248 10.36 20.35 5.16
N LEU A 249 10.96 20.12 6.34
CA LEU A 249 11.91 19.02 6.54
C LEU A 249 11.25 17.64 6.33
N SER A 250 9.99 17.49 6.74
CA SER A 250 9.23 16.26 6.52
C SER A 250 8.91 16.03 5.03
N ASP A 251 8.59 17.09 4.28
CA ASP A 251 8.47 17.01 2.81
C ASP A 251 9.79 16.61 2.17
N PHE A 252 10.91 17.18 2.62
CA PHE A 252 12.23 16.79 2.12
C PHE A 252 12.52 15.30 2.37
N ASN A 253 12.30 14.82 3.59
CA ASN A 253 12.46 13.40 3.92
C ASN A 253 11.56 12.50 3.06
N ARG A 254 10.29 12.89 2.84
CA ARG A 254 9.38 12.15 1.95
C ARG A 254 9.92 12.08 0.52
N ARG A 255 10.36 13.20 -0.06
CA ARG A 255 10.94 13.26 -1.42
C ARG A 255 12.18 12.38 -1.55
N LEU A 256 13.06 12.40 -0.54
CA LEU A 256 14.25 11.55 -0.50
C LEU A 256 13.90 10.07 -0.48
N ASN A 257 12.98 9.65 0.38
CA ASN A 257 12.56 8.25 0.46
C ASN A 257 11.80 7.78 -0.78
N GLN A 258 10.95 8.64 -1.36
CA GLN A 258 10.20 8.31 -2.57
C GLN A 258 11.08 8.29 -3.82
N SER A 259 12.24 8.96 -3.83
CA SER A 259 13.13 9.06 -4.99
C SER A 259 13.63 7.71 -5.53
N GLY A 260 13.64 6.68 -4.69
CA GLY A 260 14.04 5.34 -5.07
C GLY A 260 15.56 5.13 -5.24
N TYR A 261 16.42 6.09 -4.86
CA TYR A 261 17.88 5.94 -4.97
C TYR A 261 18.58 5.40 -3.72
N PHE A 262 17.92 5.49 -2.57
CA PHE A 262 18.51 5.19 -1.27
C PHE A 262 17.73 4.05 -0.61
N ASN A 263 18.45 3.08 -0.05
CA ASN A 263 17.85 2.05 0.80
C ASN A 263 17.35 2.64 2.12
N ARG A 264 18.09 3.63 2.64
CA ARG A 264 17.72 4.41 3.81
C ARG A 264 18.21 5.84 3.64
N VAL A 265 17.37 6.81 3.95
CA VAL A 265 17.77 8.22 3.90
C VAL A 265 17.00 9.02 4.94
N ILE A 266 17.73 9.83 5.71
CA ILE A 266 17.14 10.72 6.72
C ILE A 266 17.90 12.04 6.75
N ALA A 267 17.14 13.12 6.66
CA ALA A 267 17.60 14.49 6.87
C ALA A 267 17.17 14.96 8.27
N ARG A 268 18.13 15.42 9.07
CA ARG A 268 17.91 15.90 10.44
C ARG A 268 18.54 17.28 10.67
N PRO A 269 17.90 18.18 11.44
CA PRO A 269 18.51 19.44 11.81
C PRO A 269 19.50 19.22 12.95
N VAL A 270 20.67 19.84 12.88
CA VAL A 270 21.69 19.76 13.93
C VAL A 270 21.80 21.12 14.61
N VAL A 271 20.90 21.40 15.56
CA VAL A 271 20.79 22.71 16.24
C VAL A 271 22.06 23.07 17.00
N SER A 272 22.79 22.07 17.55
CA SER A 272 24.07 22.28 18.23
C SER A 272 25.17 22.84 17.32
N ASP A 273 25.05 22.65 16.01
CA ASP A 273 26.01 23.08 15.00
C ASP A 273 25.55 24.37 14.30
N ALA A 274 24.57 25.08 14.86
CA ALA A 274 24.05 26.29 14.23
C ALA A 274 25.11 27.39 14.16
N GLU A 275 25.29 27.97 12.96
CA GLU A 275 26.13 29.15 12.75
C GLU A 275 25.24 30.40 12.81
N GLY A 276 25.26 31.10 13.95
CA GLY A 276 24.29 32.15 14.25
C GLY A 276 22.88 31.56 14.40
N LEU A 277 21.95 31.98 13.55
CA LEU A 277 20.56 31.47 13.53
C LEU A 277 20.33 30.41 12.44
N ARG A 278 21.37 29.96 11.74
CA ARG A 278 21.24 29.00 10.63
C ARG A 278 21.56 27.60 11.11
N VAL A 279 20.57 26.71 11.08
CA VAL A 279 20.71 25.32 11.51
C VAL A 279 21.07 24.43 10.32
N PRO A 280 22.28 23.82 10.30
CA PRO A 280 22.63 22.89 9.24
C PRO A 280 21.71 21.66 9.26
N VAL A 281 21.43 21.15 8.06
CA VAL A 281 20.66 19.91 7.88
C VAL A 281 21.63 18.81 7.48
N GLU A 282 21.80 17.81 8.34
CA GLU A 282 22.63 16.66 8.06
C GLU A 282 21.81 15.55 7.40
N VAL A 283 22.32 15.01 6.28
CA VAL A 283 21.71 13.88 5.58
C VAL A 283 22.56 12.64 5.79
N SER A 284 21.99 11.66 6.48
CA SER A 284 22.55 10.31 6.60
C SER A 284 21.84 9.39 5.62
N LEU A 285 22.60 8.64 4.82
CA LEU A 285 22.06 7.80 3.77
C LEU A 285 22.77 6.46 3.65
N GLN A 286 22.06 5.50 3.07
CA GLN A 286 22.59 4.23 2.57
C GLN A 286 22.12 4.07 1.13
N HIS A 287 23.06 3.91 0.21
CA HIS A 287 22.77 3.73 -1.21
C HIS A 287 21.98 2.43 -1.45
N ARG A 288 21.11 2.44 -2.48
CA ARG A 288 20.67 1.17 -3.07
C ARG A 288 21.88 0.46 -3.71
N PRO A 289 21.86 -0.88 -3.79
CA PRO A 289 22.84 -1.62 -4.56
C PRO A 289 22.98 -1.03 -5.98
N THR A 290 24.21 -0.98 -6.49
CA THR A 290 24.49 -0.46 -7.84
C THR A 290 23.74 -1.23 -8.91
N ASP A 291 23.61 -2.54 -8.73
CA ASP A 291 22.89 -3.45 -9.60
C ASP A 291 21.96 -4.31 -8.74
N ALA A 292 20.70 -4.40 -9.17
CA ALA A 292 19.68 -5.25 -8.57
C ALA A 292 19.23 -6.27 -9.61
N PHE A 293 19.15 -7.54 -9.20
CA PHE A 293 18.70 -8.63 -10.05
C PHE A 293 17.41 -9.21 -9.47
N ASN A 294 16.41 -9.39 -10.32
CA ASN A 294 15.17 -10.04 -9.99
C ASN A 294 15.04 -11.34 -10.81
N VAL A 295 14.49 -12.38 -10.19
CA VAL A 295 14.19 -13.64 -10.85
C VAL A 295 12.77 -14.01 -10.48
N SER A 296 11.89 -14.11 -11.48
CA SER A 296 10.51 -14.54 -11.31
C SER A 296 10.29 -15.85 -12.04
N LEU A 297 9.79 -16.85 -11.32
CA LEU A 297 9.41 -18.14 -11.88
C LEU A 297 7.89 -18.23 -11.87
N GLY A 298 7.31 -18.62 -13.00
CA GLY A 298 5.90 -18.93 -13.14
C GLY A 298 5.73 -20.22 -13.92
N ALA A 299 4.52 -20.74 -13.90
CA ALA A 299 4.09 -21.76 -14.83
C ALA A 299 2.60 -21.53 -15.04
N ALA A 300 2.18 -21.63 -16.28
CA ALA A 300 0.79 -21.77 -16.64
C ALA A 300 0.65 -23.03 -17.49
N THR A 301 -0.56 -23.51 -17.63
CA THR A 301 -0.87 -24.73 -18.39
C THR A 301 -0.86 -24.51 -19.89
N ASP A 302 -1.17 -23.28 -20.32
CA ASP A 302 -1.28 -22.84 -21.71
C ASP A 302 0.06 -22.38 -22.31
N THR A 303 0.96 -21.86 -21.47
CA THR A 303 2.26 -21.29 -21.88
C THR A 303 3.46 -22.02 -21.27
N GLY A 304 3.20 -23.07 -20.50
CA GLY A 304 4.21 -23.87 -19.83
C GLY A 304 4.96 -23.12 -18.72
N PRO A 305 6.15 -23.61 -18.32
CA PRO A 305 7.05 -22.91 -17.41
C PRO A 305 7.52 -21.58 -18.01
N ARG A 306 7.55 -20.52 -17.21
CA ARG A 306 8.06 -19.21 -17.61
C ARG A 306 9.03 -18.62 -16.60
N VAL A 307 10.06 -17.96 -17.11
CA VAL A 307 11.11 -17.32 -16.31
C VAL A 307 11.23 -15.87 -16.75
N ARG A 308 11.27 -14.95 -15.78
CA ARG A 308 11.66 -13.55 -16.00
C ARG A 308 12.93 -13.25 -15.23
N LEU A 309 13.94 -12.74 -15.92
CA LEU A 309 15.19 -12.27 -15.36
C LEU A 309 15.28 -10.76 -15.56
N GLY A 310 15.18 -9.99 -14.49
CA GLY A 310 15.31 -8.54 -14.54
C GLY A 310 16.63 -8.09 -13.95
N TRP A 311 17.25 -7.10 -14.58
CA TRP A 311 18.40 -6.37 -14.08
C TRP A 311 18.06 -4.88 -14.06
N GLU A 312 18.28 -4.23 -12.92
CA GLU A 312 18.11 -2.79 -12.74
C GLU A 312 19.41 -2.19 -12.22
N ARG A 313 19.86 -1.11 -12.85
CA ARG A 313 20.83 -0.18 -12.28
C ARG A 313 20.09 1.12 -11.91
N PRO A 314 19.75 1.34 -10.63
CA PRO A 314 18.87 2.43 -10.19
C PRO A 314 19.43 3.83 -10.47
N TRP A 315 20.75 3.94 -10.67
CA TRP A 315 21.36 5.17 -11.13
C TRP A 315 22.67 4.95 -11.90
N VAL A 316 22.87 5.63 -13.02
CA VAL A 316 24.12 5.55 -13.81
C VAL A 316 24.97 6.81 -13.65
N ASN A 317 24.34 7.96 -13.41
CA ASN A 317 24.99 9.27 -13.34
C ASN A 317 24.42 10.15 -12.22
N ASP A 318 25.03 11.31 -12.02
CA ASP A 318 24.64 12.37 -11.08
C ASP A 318 23.27 12.99 -11.37
N LYS A 319 22.77 12.86 -12.60
CA LYS A 319 21.42 13.28 -13.00
C LYS A 319 20.32 12.29 -12.56
N GLY A 320 20.70 11.11 -12.06
CA GLY A 320 19.77 10.08 -11.58
C GLY A 320 19.17 9.23 -12.69
N HIS A 321 19.78 9.19 -13.88
CA HIS A 321 19.30 8.30 -14.94
C HIS A 321 19.44 6.85 -14.50
N SER A 322 18.55 5.95 -14.94
CA SER A 322 18.60 4.52 -14.64
C SER A 322 18.59 3.71 -15.93
N VAL A 323 19.05 2.46 -15.84
CA VAL A 323 18.92 1.49 -16.93
C VAL A 323 18.39 0.19 -16.37
N SER A 324 17.46 -0.43 -17.07
CA SER A 324 16.93 -1.75 -16.75
C SER A 324 16.88 -2.63 -17.99
N SER A 325 16.91 -3.93 -17.77
CA SER A 325 16.65 -4.93 -18.81
C SER A 325 15.88 -6.08 -18.23
N ASP A 326 14.85 -6.53 -18.95
CA ASP A 326 14.04 -7.68 -18.57
C ASP A 326 14.11 -8.72 -19.70
N ILE A 327 14.46 -9.95 -19.34
CA ILE A 327 14.43 -11.11 -20.22
C ILE A 327 13.28 -12.00 -19.77
N PHE A 328 12.38 -12.33 -20.69
CA PHE A 328 11.27 -13.24 -20.46
C PHE A 328 11.40 -14.45 -21.38
N ILE A 329 11.19 -15.64 -20.82
CA ILE A 329 11.28 -16.91 -21.54
C ILE A 329 10.12 -17.78 -21.09
N SER A 330 9.34 -18.26 -22.05
CA SER A 330 8.31 -19.30 -21.91
C SER A 330 8.38 -20.21 -23.14
N GLU A 331 7.55 -21.24 -23.19
CA GLU A 331 7.47 -22.14 -24.36
C GLU A 331 7.11 -21.39 -25.65
N PRO A 332 5.99 -20.63 -25.74
CA PRO A 332 5.63 -19.93 -26.97
C PRO A 332 6.25 -18.54 -27.13
N GLU A 333 6.77 -17.92 -26.06
CA GLU A 333 7.23 -16.51 -26.11
C GLU A 333 8.60 -16.34 -25.46
N GLN A 334 9.50 -15.66 -26.17
CA GLN A 334 10.74 -15.14 -25.61
C GLN A 334 10.91 -13.66 -25.96
N SER A 335 11.28 -12.84 -24.98
CA SER A 335 11.49 -11.42 -25.19
C SER A 335 12.63 -10.86 -24.35
N VAL A 336 13.26 -9.81 -24.86
CA VAL A 336 14.23 -9.01 -24.14
C VAL A 336 13.91 -7.55 -24.34
N THR A 337 13.84 -6.81 -23.24
CA THR A 337 13.69 -5.35 -23.26
C THR A 337 14.88 -4.70 -22.57
N ALA A 338 15.21 -3.49 -23.01
CA ALA A 338 16.15 -2.59 -22.36
C ALA A 338 15.54 -1.19 -22.30
N ASP A 339 15.44 -0.62 -21.10
CA ASP A 339 14.89 0.72 -20.87
C ASP A 339 15.96 1.63 -20.26
N TYR A 340 16.08 2.85 -20.80
CA TYR A 340 16.90 3.91 -20.24
C TYR A 340 16.03 5.06 -19.78
N ARG A 341 15.92 5.23 -18.47
CA ARG A 341 15.05 6.22 -17.84
C ARG A 341 15.80 7.49 -17.43
N ILE A 342 15.23 8.63 -17.80
CA ILE A 342 15.74 9.98 -17.57
C ILE A 342 14.75 10.73 -16.66
N PRO A 343 15.04 10.90 -15.36
CA PRO A 343 14.16 11.64 -14.47
C PRO A 343 14.17 13.15 -14.77
N MET A 344 13.00 13.77 -14.69
CA MET A 344 12.81 15.21 -14.87
C MET A 344 12.67 15.90 -13.49
N LYS A 345 11.71 16.82 -13.32
CA LYS A 345 11.60 17.63 -12.09
C LYS A 345 11.12 16.79 -10.91
N ASN A 346 10.08 15.99 -11.10
CA ASN A 346 9.61 15.03 -10.10
C ASN A 346 10.08 13.63 -10.48
N ILE A 347 11.20 13.20 -9.90
CA ILE A 347 11.90 11.96 -10.24
C ILE A 347 10.98 10.72 -10.31
N THR A 348 9.96 10.68 -9.45
CA THR A 348 9.04 9.53 -9.33
C THR A 348 7.90 9.55 -10.34
N ARG A 349 7.46 10.74 -10.76
CA ARG A 349 6.21 10.97 -11.49
C ARG A 349 6.40 11.65 -12.83
N ASP A 350 7.63 12.04 -13.15
CA ASP A 350 7.97 12.90 -14.27
C ASP A 350 9.31 12.46 -14.84
N TYR A 351 9.28 11.69 -15.92
CA TYR A 351 10.47 11.14 -16.57
C TYR A 351 10.25 10.94 -18.08
N ALA A 352 11.35 10.82 -18.81
CA ALA A 352 11.35 10.29 -20.17
C ALA A 352 12.04 8.93 -20.15
N SER A 353 11.73 8.07 -21.11
CA SER A 353 12.47 6.82 -21.28
C SER A 353 12.67 6.46 -22.75
N ILE A 354 13.70 5.67 -23.02
CA ILE A 354 14.00 5.10 -24.33
C ILE A 354 14.05 3.60 -24.12
N GLU A 355 13.15 2.89 -24.79
CA GLU A 355 12.98 1.45 -24.68
C GLU A 355 13.33 0.79 -26.01
N ALA A 356 14.11 -0.27 -25.97
CA ALA A 356 14.35 -1.17 -27.10
C ALA A 356 13.89 -2.56 -26.72
N GLY A 357 13.16 -3.22 -27.61
CA GLY A 357 12.60 -4.55 -27.40
C GLY A 357 12.84 -5.48 -28.58
N TYR A 358 13.07 -6.75 -28.29
CA TYR A 358 12.99 -7.85 -29.24
C TYR A 358 12.08 -8.92 -28.66
N GLN A 359 11.17 -9.45 -29.49
CA GLN A 359 10.24 -10.49 -29.11
C GLN A 359 10.12 -11.52 -30.23
N PHE A 360 10.19 -12.78 -29.84
CA PHE A 360 9.89 -13.94 -30.67
C PHE A 360 8.66 -14.65 -30.10
N ILE A 361 7.70 -14.97 -30.97
CA ILE A 361 6.51 -15.76 -30.61
C ILE A 361 6.38 -16.90 -31.60
N GLU A 362 6.28 -18.12 -31.07
CA GLU A 362 5.88 -19.33 -31.76
C GLU A 362 4.45 -19.66 -31.35
N TYR A 363 3.57 -19.86 -32.34
CA TYR A 363 2.16 -20.11 -32.09
C TYR A 363 1.89 -21.62 -32.12
N ALA A 364 1.20 -22.10 -31.08
CA ALA A 364 1.05 -23.53 -30.84
C ALA A 364 0.32 -24.23 -31.99
N ASN A 365 0.86 -25.38 -32.42
CA ASN A 365 0.33 -26.26 -33.47
C ASN A 365 0.40 -25.71 -34.91
N THR A 366 1.20 -24.68 -35.22
CA THR A 366 1.39 -24.16 -36.60
C THR A 366 2.81 -23.73 -36.93
N SER A 367 3.05 -23.33 -38.19
CA SER A 367 4.29 -22.67 -38.64
C SER A 367 4.34 -21.19 -38.32
N PHE A 368 3.37 -20.67 -37.56
CA PHE A 368 3.25 -19.24 -37.39
C PHE A 368 4.31 -18.74 -36.41
N GLU A 369 5.32 -18.06 -36.95
CA GLU A 369 6.40 -17.43 -36.19
C GLU A 369 6.33 -15.91 -36.39
N SER A 370 6.57 -15.17 -35.31
CA SER A 370 6.64 -13.71 -35.33
C SER A 370 7.88 -13.20 -34.63
N GLU A 371 8.66 -12.39 -35.34
CA GLU A 371 9.80 -11.64 -34.81
C GLU A 371 9.51 -10.14 -34.81
N THR A 372 9.39 -9.56 -33.62
CA THR A 372 9.11 -8.13 -33.44
C THR A 372 10.35 -7.42 -32.88
N LEU A 373 10.79 -6.37 -33.57
CA LEU A 373 11.77 -5.40 -33.08
C LEU A 373 11.06 -4.08 -32.79
N SER A 374 11.28 -3.51 -31.61
CA SER A 374 10.69 -2.23 -31.21
C SER A 374 11.74 -1.25 -30.68
N LEU A 375 11.54 0.03 -30.99
CA LEU A 375 12.27 1.15 -30.41
C LEU A 375 11.28 2.26 -30.07
N SER A 376 11.17 2.59 -28.79
CA SER A 376 10.16 3.51 -28.27
C SER A 376 10.80 4.64 -27.49
N ALA A 377 10.28 5.86 -27.68
CA ALA A 377 10.58 7.00 -26.82
C ALA A 377 9.31 7.40 -26.08
N HIS A 378 9.37 7.44 -24.74
CA HIS A 378 8.24 7.73 -23.86
C HIS A 378 8.45 8.99 -23.05
N ARG A 379 7.34 9.63 -22.70
CA ARG A 379 7.28 10.77 -21.80
C ARG A 379 6.17 10.54 -20.78
N TYR A 380 6.55 10.33 -19.52
CA TYR A 380 5.63 10.06 -18.42
C TYR A 380 5.48 11.27 -17.51
N TRP A 381 4.24 11.72 -17.24
CA TRP A 381 3.98 12.80 -16.28
C TRP A 381 2.71 12.57 -15.47
N GLN A 382 2.73 13.01 -14.21
CA GLN A 382 1.56 13.04 -13.33
C GLN A 382 1.50 14.37 -12.57
N LYS A 383 0.36 15.05 -12.64
CA LYS A 383 0.10 16.29 -11.90
C LYS A 383 -0.07 15.98 -10.41
N ASN A 384 0.41 16.86 -9.52
CA ASN A 384 0.49 16.61 -8.07
C ASN A 384 -0.83 16.14 -7.41
N ASP A 385 -1.98 16.61 -7.89
CA ASP A 385 -3.31 16.28 -7.36
C ASP A 385 -4.14 15.37 -8.29
N SER A 386 -3.53 14.85 -9.37
CA SER A 386 -4.19 13.93 -10.29
C SER A 386 -3.78 12.49 -9.96
N PRO A 387 -4.74 11.56 -9.85
CA PRO A 387 -4.40 10.15 -9.69
C PRO A 387 -4.02 9.48 -11.02
N TRP A 388 -4.11 10.21 -12.14
CA TRP A 388 -3.81 9.71 -13.48
C TRP A 388 -2.35 10.01 -13.87
N GLN A 389 -1.65 8.97 -14.29
CA GLN A 389 -0.37 9.05 -14.98
C GLN A 389 -0.61 9.10 -16.49
N HIS A 390 0.05 10.04 -17.14
CA HIS A 390 0.04 10.21 -18.58
C HIS A 390 1.34 9.65 -19.16
N ASP A 391 1.24 8.99 -20.32
CA ASP A 391 2.37 8.55 -21.13
C ASP A 391 2.12 8.96 -22.59
N GLY A 392 3.00 9.77 -23.15
CA GLY A 392 3.04 10.05 -24.58
C GLY A 392 4.24 9.35 -25.19
N SER A 393 4.02 8.57 -26.25
CA SER A 393 5.06 7.74 -26.85
C SER A 393 5.15 7.88 -28.36
N ILE A 394 6.31 7.55 -28.91
CA ILE A 394 6.51 7.27 -30.33
C ILE A 394 7.26 5.94 -30.41
N THR A 395 6.66 4.95 -31.06
CA THR A 395 7.22 3.59 -31.20
C THR A 395 7.51 3.32 -32.67
N TYR A 396 8.74 2.96 -33.01
CA TYR A 396 9.02 2.24 -34.26
C TYR A 396 8.91 0.75 -33.99
N LEU A 397 8.07 0.05 -34.75
CA LEU A 397 7.86 -1.39 -34.66
C LEU A 397 8.10 -2.00 -36.02
N ARG A 398 8.92 -3.04 -36.08
CA ARG A 398 9.11 -3.86 -37.28
C ARG A 398 8.83 -5.30 -36.91
N GLU A 399 7.86 -5.91 -37.58
CA GLU A 399 7.53 -7.32 -37.37
C GLU A 399 7.71 -8.08 -38.67
N THR A 400 8.41 -9.21 -38.58
CA THR A 400 8.44 -10.23 -39.62
C THR A 400 7.62 -11.40 -39.14
N TYR A 401 6.66 -11.85 -39.94
CA TYR A 401 5.82 -12.99 -39.59
C TYR A 401 5.63 -13.92 -40.78
N ASP A 402 5.63 -15.22 -40.51
CA ASP A 402 5.47 -16.27 -41.51
C ASP A 402 4.16 -17.02 -41.25
N GLN A 403 3.21 -16.95 -42.19
CA GLN A 403 1.85 -17.43 -42.02
C GLN A 403 1.51 -18.56 -42.99
N GLY A 404 2.41 -19.55 -43.08
CA GLY A 404 2.21 -20.92 -43.60
C GLY A 404 1.94 -21.05 -45.11
N GLU A 405 1.00 -20.28 -45.64
CA GLU A 405 0.69 -20.16 -47.08
C GLU A 405 0.92 -18.75 -47.65
N LEU A 406 1.03 -17.72 -46.79
CA LEU A 406 1.31 -16.35 -47.20
C LEU A 406 2.81 -16.10 -47.01
N ASN A 407 3.51 -15.70 -48.08
CA ASN A 407 4.94 -15.35 -48.06
C ASN A 407 5.31 -14.59 -46.76
N THR A 408 6.50 -14.84 -46.22
CA THR A 408 7.05 -14.09 -45.08
C THR A 408 6.82 -12.59 -45.28
N ASN A 409 5.95 -12.01 -44.45
CA ASN A 409 5.58 -10.62 -44.54
C ASN A 409 6.39 -9.83 -43.52
N THR A 410 6.82 -8.64 -43.91
CA THR A 410 7.49 -7.71 -43.01
C THR A 410 6.73 -6.40 -43.03
N THR A 411 6.25 -5.98 -41.86
CA THR A 411 5.54 -4.70 -41.71
C THR A 411 6.30 -3.81 -40.71
N SER A 412 6.59 -2.59 -41.13
CA SER A 412 7.18 -1.52 -40.32
C SER A 412 6.16 -0.44 -40.03
N LEU A 413 6.06 -0.02 -38.77
CA LEU A 413 5.13 1.00 -38.30
C LEU A 413 5.86 2.04 -37.44
N VAL A 414 5.49 3.30 -37.61
CA VAL A 414 5.84 4.39 -36.68
C VAL A 414 4.55 4.84 -36.01
N LEU A 415 4.47 4.58 -34.71
CA LEU A 415 3.26 4.66 -33.91
C LEU A 415 3.39 5.71 -32.80
N PRO A 416 2.99 6.97 -33.06
CA PRO A 416 2.61 7.88 -31.99
C PRO A 416 1.51 7.26 -31.13
N GLY A 417 1.72 7.28 -29.82
CA GLY A 417 0.84 6.69 -28.83
C GLY A 417 0.56 7.62 -27.65
N TYR A 418 -0.56 7.39 -27.00
CA TYR A 418 -0.91 8.06 -25.76
C TYR A 418 -1.64 7.10 -24.82
N SER A 419 -1.16 7.01 -23.57
CA SER A 419 -1.75 6.19 -22.53
C SER A 419 -2.10 7.02 -21.29
N LEU A 420 -3.26 6.72 -20.71
CA LEU A 420 -3.69 7.26 -19.42
C LEU A 420 -3.91 6.11 -18.45
N THR A 421 -3.18 6.12 -17.33
CA THR A 421 -3.19 5.05 -16.34
C THR A 421 -3.62 5.56 -14.97
N TYR A 422 -4.62 4.93 -14.37
CA TYR A 422 -4.98 5.08 -12.96
C TYR A 422 -4.63 3.78 -12.24
N ARG A 423 -3.89 3.88 -11.14
CA ARG A 423 -3.53 2.72 -10.31
C ARG A 423 -3.61 3.10 -8.84
N ASN A 424 -4.34 2.28 -8.08
CA ASN A 424 -4.40 2.37 -6.63
C ASN A 424 -4.47 0.94 -6.05
N LYS A 425 -3.56 0.61 -5.14
CA LYS A 425 -3.52 -0.69 -4.45
C LYS A 425 -3.08 -0.52 -3.00
N ASP A 426 -3.62 -1.37 -2.14
CA ASP A 426 -3.33 -1.38 -0.70
C ASP A 426 -2.10 -2.22 -0.33
N SER A 427 -1.70 -3.17 -1.18
CA SER A 427 -0.56 -4.06 -0.98
C SER A 427 0.07 -4.46 -2.32
N GLU A 428 1.34 -4.82 -2.30
CA GLU A 428 2.07 -5.33 -3.47
C GLU A 428 1.80 -6.81 -3.77
N LEU A 429 1.47 -7.60 -2.75
CA LEU A 429 1.36 -9.07 -2.88
C LEU A 429 -0.07 -9.61 -2.67
N ASN A 430 -0.76 -9.18 -1.61
CA ASN A 430 -2.12 -9.62 -1.30
C ASN A 430 -3.07 -8.42 -1.36
N ILE A 431 -3.46 -8.08 -2.58
CA ILE A 431 -4.34 -6.94 -2.84
C ILE A 431 -5.74 -7.27 -2.35
N SER A 432 -6.20 -6.54 -1.32
CA SER A 432 -7.56 -6.65 -0.79
C SER A 432 -8.46 -5.58 -1.39
N ASN A 433 -7.90 -4.40 -1.68
CA ASN A 433 -8.55 -3.28 -2.35
C ASN A 433 -7.61 -2.71 -3.42
N GLY A 434 -7.97 -2.93 -4.67
CA GLY A 434 -7.18 -2.51 -5.83
C GLY A 434 -8.07 -1.97 -6.94
N SER A 435 -7.58 -0.98 -7.67
CA SER A 435 -8.23 -0.44 -8.86
C SER A 435 -7.15 -0.07 -9.87
N TYR A 436 -7.31 -0.56 -11.10
CA TYR A 436 -6.42 -0.29 -12.22
C TYR A 436 -7.28 0.01 -13.44
N ILE A 437 -6.98 1.11 -14.14
CA ILE A 437 -7.58 1.46 -15.42
C ILE A 437 -6.47 1.96 -16.33
N GLN A 438 -6.37 1.42 -17.53
CA GLN A 438 -5.50 1.93 -18.58
C GLN A 438 -6.29 2.16 -19.85
N MET A 439 -6.05 3.30 -20.49
CA MET A 439 -6.61 3.63 -21.79
C MET A 439 -5.45 3.98 -22.71
N LEU A 440 -5.27 3.22 -23.79
CA LEU A 440 -4.21 3.38 -24.78
C LEU A 440 -4.81 3.73 -26.14
N ALA A 441 -4.22 4.68 -26.84
CA ALA A 441 -4.48 4.95 -28.24
C ALA A 441 -3.16 5.02 -29.01
N GLN A 442 -3.11 4.40 -30.18
CA GLN A 442 -1.97 4.42 -31.09
C GLN A 442 -2.44 4.71 -32.52
N TYR A 443 -1.60 5.37 -33.30
CA TYR A 443 -1.90 5.75 -34.68
C TYR A 443 -0.66 5.60 -35.55
N GLY A 444 -0.81 5.07 -36.76
CA GLY A 444 0.21 4.98 -37.80
C GLY A 444 -0.38 5.49 -39.12
N LYS A 445 0.44 6.19 -39.90
CA LYS A 445 0.04 6.75 -41.20
C LYS A 445 0.95 6.23 -42.29
N GLU A 446 0.36 5.64 -43.31
CA GLU A 446 1.07 5.16 -44.48
C GLU A 446 1.88 6.29 -45.13
N GLY A 447 3.14 6.01 -45.46
CA GLY A 447 4.07 6.97 -46.07
C GLY A 447 4.77 7.92 -45.09
N PHE A 448 4.43 7.89 -43.79
CA PHE A 448 5.12 8.62 -42.73
C PHE A 448 5.93 7.67 -41.83
N GLY A 449 6.64 6.72 -42.46
CA GLY A 449 7.42 5.67 -41.78
C GLY A 449 6.61 4.43 -41.39
N SER A 450 5.30 4.42 -41.63
CA SER A 450 4.46 3.21 -41.53
C SER A 450 4.14 2.69 -42.92
N ASP A 451 4.05 1.36 -43.04
CA ASP A 451 3.69 0.67 -44.29
C ASP A 451 2.17 0.66 -44.52
N ILE A 452 1.37 0.81 -43.47
CA ILE A 452 -0.10 0.86 -43.52
C ILE A 452 -0.67 2.02 -42.70
N ASP A 453 -1.91 2.41 -43.02
CA ASP A 453 -2.72 3.24 -42.12
C ASP A 453 -3.22 2.37 -40.98
N PHE A 454 -2.97 2.80 -39.74
CA PHE A 454 -3.27 2.01 -38.55
C PHE A 454 -3.79 2.91 -37.42
N ALA A 455 -4.80 2.44 -36.69
CA ALA A 455 -5.24 3.05 -35.46
C ALA A 455 -5.69 1.95 -34.49
N LYS A 456 -5.21 1.98 -33.25
CA LYS A 456 -5.58 1.03 -32.20
C LYS A 456 -6.01 1.78 -30.97
N ALA A 457 -7.09 1.35 -30.34
CA ALA A 457 -7.52 1.81 -29.04
C ALA A 457 -7.79 0.61 -28.13
N VAL A 458 -7.32 0.67 -26.89
CA VAL A 458 -7.49 -0.38 -25.87
C VAL A 458 -7.89 0.26 -24.55
N VAL A 459 -8.83 -0.36 -23.85
CA VAL A 459 -9.20 -0.02 -22.47
C VAL A 459 -9.13 -1.28 -21.63
N GLU A 460 -8.34 -1.22 -20.57
CA GLU A 460 -8.19 -2.28 -19.58
C GLU A 460 -8.64 -1.77 -18.21
N ALA A 461 -9.38 -2.60 -17.47
CA ALA A 461 -9.83 -2.27 -16.13
C ALA A 461 -9.79 -3.50 -15.22
N THR A 462 -9.30 -3.31 -14.00
CA THR A 462 -9.35 -4.31 -12.94
C THR A 462 -9.78 -3.68 -11.62
N LEU A 463 -10.73 -4.29 -10.93
CA LEU A 463 -11.27 -3.85 -9.66
C LEU A 463 -11.28 -5.01 -8.66
N ILE A 464 -10.59 -4.84 -7.55
CA ILE A 464 -10.55 -5.81 -6.45
C ILE A 464 -11.13 -5.16 -5.21
N ARG A 465 -12.10 -5.81 -4.57
CA ARG A 465 -12.69 -5.35 -3.29
C ARG A 465 -12.85 -6.52 -2.35
N THR A 466 -12.52 -6.30 -1.07
CA THR A 466 -12.71 -7.28 0.00
C THR A 466 -13.59 -6.69 1.08
N PHE A 467 -14.63 -7.44 1.48
CA PHE A 467 -15.59 -7.06 2.51
C PHE A 467 -15.44 -7.97 3.73
N ASN A 468 -15.43 -7.37 4.92
CA ASN A 468 -15.26 -8.05 6.21
C ASN A 468 -14.02 -8.96 6.27
N ASP A 469 -12.95 -8.63 5.54
CA ASP A 469 -11.71 -9.42 5.43
C ASP A 469 -11.89 -10.89 4.98
N VAL A 470 -13.07 -11.22 4.44
CA VAL A 470 -13.48 -12.60 4.11
C VAL A 470 -13.96 -12.71 2.66
N HIS A 471 -14.82 -11.80 2.21
CA HIS A 471 -15.49 -11.87 0.91
C HIS A 471 -14.75 -11.00 -0.10
N ARG A 472 -14.06 -11.61 -1.05
CA ARG A 472 -13.29 -10.91 -2.07
C ARG A 472 -13.96 -11.03 -3.43
N ILE A 473 -14.11 -9.92 -4.13
CA ILE A 473 -14.63 -9.86 -5.50
C ILE A 473 -13.56 -9.21 -6.38
N SER A 474 -13.25 -9.86 -7.51
CA SER A 474 -12.40 -9.31 -8.57
C SER A 474 -13.22 -9.17 -9.85
N LEU A 475 -13.13 -8.01 -10.48
CA LEU A 475 -13.69 -7.73 -11.80
C LEU A 475 -12.54 -7.36 -12.73
N ARG A 476 -12.42 -8.03 -13.86
CA ARG A 476 -11.47 -7.69 -14.94
C ARG A 476 -12.24 -7.44 -16.23
N GLY A 477 -11.80 -6.47 -17.01
CA GLY A 477 -12.32 -6.26 -18.36
C GLY A 477 -11.28 -5.64 -19.28
N GLU A 478 -11.33 -6.03 -20.55
CA GLU A 478 -10.50 -5.50 -21.62
C GLU A 478 -11.37 -5.32 -22.86
N ALA A 479 -11.25 -4.16 -23.52
CA ALA A 479 -11.94 -3.88 -24.77
C ALA A 479 -10.99 -3.19 -25.74
N GLY A 480 -11.02 -3.59 -27.00
CA GLY A 480 -10.07 -3.12 -28.01
C GLY A 480 -10.67 -3.00 -29.40
N ALA A 481 -10.16 -2.06 -30.19
CA ALA A 481 -10.53 -1.91 -31.60
C ALA A 481 -9.33 -1.46 -32.44
N ILE A 482 -9.21 -2.06 -33.63
CA ILE A 482 -8.24 -1.70 -34.66
C ILE A 482 -9.00 -1.19 -35.89
N LYS A 483 -8.48 -0.12 -36.48
CA LYS A 483 -8.90 0.38 -37.79
C LYS A 483 -7.67 0.50 -38.68
N THR A 484 -7.74 -0.04 -39.88
CA THR A 484 -6.64 -0.06 -40.84
C THR A 484 -7.16 -0.14 -42.27
N ASN A 485 -6.32 0.20 -43.24
CA ASN A 485 -6.57 -0.01 -44.67
C ASN A 485 -6.23 -1.44 -45.15
N SER A 486 -5.32 -2.16 -44.49
CA SER A 486 -4.92 -3.54 -44.83
C SER A 486 -4.76 -4.35 -43.54
N PHE A 487 -5.76 -5.17 -43.18
CA PHE A 487 -5.71 -5.95 -41.93
C PHE A 487 -4.73 -7.12 -42.00
N ASP A 488 -4.57 -7.72 -43.18
CA ASP A 488 -3.66 -8.84 -43.39
C ASP A 488 -2.20 -8.42 -43.20
N GLU A 489 -1.89 -7.13 -43.41
CA GLU A 489 -0.58 -6.53 -43.16
C GLU A 489 -0.38 -6.06 -41.72
N VAL A 490 -1.42 -6.06 -40.87
CA VAL A 490 -1.27 -5.68 -39.46
C VAL A 490 -0.40 -6.71 -38.76
N PRO A 491 0.70 -6.29 -38.10
CA PRO A 491 1.53 -7.16 -37.27
C PRO A 491 0.67 -7.95 -36.29
N THR A 492 0.92 -9.25 -36.18
CA THR A 492 0.21 -10.15 -35.30
C THR A 492 0.36 -9.81 -33.83
N SER A 493 1.50 -9.23 -33.41
CA SER A 493 1.64 -8.67 -32.05
C SER A 493 0.66 -7.53 -31.74
N LEU A 494 0.12 -6.87 -32.77
CA LEU A 494 -0.83 -5.78 -32.63
C LEU A 494 -2.29 -6.21 -32.78
N ARG A 495 -2.57 -7.41 -33.30
CA ARG A 495 -3.92 -7.98 -33.42
C ARG A 495 -4.47 -8.37 -32.05
N PHE A 496 -5.77 -8.61 -31.97
CA PHE A 496 -6.41 -9.06 -30.73
C PHE A 496 -6.66 -10.55 -30.71
N TYR A 497 -6.42 -11.16 -29.55
CA TYR A 497 -6.70 -12.55 -29.27
C TYR A 497 -7.33 -12.67 -27.89
N ALA A 498 -8.19 -13.66 -27.70
CA ALA A 498 -8.73 -14.03 -26.39
C ALA A 498 -8.43 -15.51 -26.09
N GLY A 499 -8.64 -15.93 -24.83
CA GLY A 499 -8.26 -17.27 -24.35
C GLY A 499 -6.97 -17.27 -23.51
N GLY A 500 -6.88 -18.21 -22.56
CA GLY A 500 -5.80 -18.32 -21.59
C GLY A 500 -6.06 -17.63 -20.24
N ASP A 501 -5.06 -17.72 -19.36
CA ASP A 501 -5.10 -17.34 -17.94
C ASP A 501 -5.65 -15.94 -17.64
N GLN A 502 -5.21 -14.94 -18.39
CA GLN A 502 -5.55 -13.52 -18.21
C GLN A 502 -6.54 -13.03 -19.27
N SER A 503 -7.31 -13.93 -19.89
CA SER A 503 -8.33 -13.60 -20.89
C SER A 503 -9.65 -14.28 -20.53
N VAL A 504 -9.98 -15.39 -21.18
CA VAL A 504 -11.13 -16.24 -20.92
C VAL A 504 -10.58 -17.61 -20.54
N ARG A 505 -10.60 -17.95 -19.25
CA ARG A 505 -10.13 -19.27 -18.78
C ARG A 505 -10.98 -20.37 -19.41
N GLY A 506 -10.47 -21.58 -19.54
CA GLY A 506 -11.17 -22.70 -20.20
C GLY A 506 -10.77 -22.87 -21.65
N PHE A 507 -10.06 -21.90 -22.24
CA PHE A 507 -9.52 -21.94 -23.59
C PHE A 507 -8.00 -21.78 -23.53
N ASP A 508 -7.30 -22.34 -24.51
CA ASP A 508 -5.87 -22.22 -24.68
C ASP A 508 -5.46 -20.76 -24.97
N TYR A 509 -4.18 -20.49 -24.79
CA TYR A 509 -3.61 -19.16 -24.99
C TYR A 509 -3.89 -18.70 -26.42
N ARG A 510 -4.58 -17.56 -26.57
CA ARG A 510 -4.93 -16.94 -27.86
C ARG A 510 -5.85 -17.74 -28.79
N GLU A 511 -6.50 -18.79 -28.29
CA GLU A 511 -7.38 -19.67 -29.09
C GLU A 511 -8.64 -18.95 -29.64
N ILE A 512 -9.18 -17.97 -28.91
CA ILE A 512 -10.43 -17.30 -29.29
C ILE A 512 -10.10 -16.12 -30.20
N SER A 513 -10.09 -16.38 -31.51
CA SER A 513 -9.96 -15.35 -32.55
C SER A 513 -10.52 -15.84 -33.90
N PRO A 514 -10.65 -14.97 -34.93
CA PRO A 514 -10.91 -15.43 -36.29
C PRO A 514 -9.85 -16.43 -36.73
N THR A 515 -10.25 -17.45 -37.46
CA THR A 515 -9.35 -18.49 -37.94
C THR A 515 -9.17 -18.48 -39.46
N ALA A 516 -8.05 -19.03 -39.92
CA ALA A 516 -7.78 -19.32 -41.33
C ALA A 516 -7.10 -20.69 -41.47
N ASP A 517 -7.28 -21.32 -42.63
CA ASP A 517 -6.58 -22.56 -42.94
C ASP A 517 -5.12 -22.25 -43.30
N VAL A 518 -4.18 -22.94 -42.65
CA VAL A 518 -2.72 -22.81 -42.81
C VAL A 518 -2.09 -24.19 -42.96
N ILE A 519 -0.91 -24.27 -43.56
CA ILE A 519 -0.17 -25.54 -43.68
C ILE A 519 0.69 -25.74 -42.44
N ASP A 520 0.51 -26.87 -41.77
CA ASP A 520 1.41 -27.35 -40.72
C ASP A 520 2.80 -27.62 -41.33
N PRO A 521 3.87 -27.01 -40.82
CA PRO A 521 5.22 -27.12 -41.40
C PRO A 521 5.87 -28.47 -41.12
N GLU A 522 5.45 -29.17 -40.06
CA GLU A 522 5.98 -30.47 -39.66
C GLU A 522 5.29 -31.60 -40.43
N THR A 523 3.98 -31.49 -40.63
CA THR A 523 3.17 -32.55 -41.25
C THR A 523 2.82 -32.27 -42.72
N GLY A 524 2.83 -31.00 -43.14
CA GLY A 524 2.39 -30.57 -44.47
C GLY A 524 0.87 -30.62 -44.67
N GLU A 525 0.09 -30.80 -43.60
CA GLU A 525 -1.38 -30.86 -43.64
C GLU A 525 -2.02 -29.48 -43.47
N LEU A 526 -3.22 -29.29 -44.03
CA LEU A 526 -4.03 -28.08 -43.78
C LEU A 526 -4.65 -28.16 -42.37
N VAL A 527 -4.31 -27.19 -41.52
CA VAL A 527 -4.83 -27.01 -40.17
C VAL A 527 -5.48 -25.62 -40.04
N THR A 528 -6.52 -25.48 -39.22
CA THR A 528 -7.20 -24.19 -39.00
C THR A 528 -6.57 -23.50 -37.79
N ASP A 529 -6.10 -22.25 -37.95
CA ASP A 529 -5.36 -21.51 -36.92
C ASP A 529 -5.92 -20.11 -36.65
N SER A 530 -5.65 -19.59 -35.45
CA SER A 530 -6.04 -18.28 -34.95
C SER A 530 -5.18 -17.16 -35.53
N ILE A 531 -5.78 -16.31 -36.38
CA ILE A 531 -5.09 -15.20 -37.07
C ILE A 531 -5.32 -13.82 -36.42
N GLY A 532 -6.09 -13.76 -35.32
CA GLY A 532 -6.35 -12.53 -34.58
C GLY A 532 -7.45 -11.66 -35.18
N GLY A 533 -8.09 -10.85 -34.33
CA GLY A 533 -9.23 -10.02 -34.68
C GLY A 533 -8.98 -8.51 -34.62
N LYS A 534 -9.88 -7.75 -35.25
CA LYS A 534 -9.95 -6.27 -35.18
C LYS A 534 -10.53 -5.76 -33.87
N TYR A 535 -11.40 -6.52 -33.23
CA TYR A 535 -12.11 -6.14 -32.03
C TYR A 535 -11.86 -7.15 -30.91
N LEU A 536 -11.77 -6.66 -29.68
CA LEU A 536 -11.65 -7.47 -28.47
C LEU A 536 -12.70 -7.03 -27.46
N LEU A 537 -13.30 -8.00 -26.79
CA LEU A 537 -13.99 -7.79 -25.54
C LEU A 537 -13.72 -9.00 -24.65
N THR A 538 -13.17 -8.79 -23.46
CA THR A 538 -13.06 -9.82 -22.43
C THR A 538 -13.54 -9.26 -21.10
N THR A 539 -14.20 -10.09 -20.31
CA THR A 539 -14.72 -9.74 -18.99
C THR A 539 -14.60 -10.95 -18.08
N SER A 540 -14.30 -10.70 -16.80
CA SER A 540 -14.17 -11.73 -15.79
C SER A 540 -14.75 -11.23 -14.48
N VAL A 541 -15.55 -12.08 -13.84
CA VAL A 541 -16.05 -11.88 -12.48
C VAL A 541 -15.61 -13.06 -11.64
N GLU A 542 -14.87 -12.79 -10.57
CA GLU A 542 -14.42 -13.80 -9.63
C GLU A 542 -14.85 -13.44 -8.21
N TYR A 543 -15.38 -14.43 -7.51
CA TYR A 543 -15.68 -14.36 -6.09
C TYR A 543 -14.79 -15.35 -5.34
N ALA A 544 -14.07 -14.88 -4.33
CA ALA A 544 -13.21 -15.68 -3.48
C ALA A 544 -13.58 -15.51 -1.99
N TYR A 545 -13.74 -16.61 -1.29
CA TYR A 545 -14.10 -16.67 0.12
C TYR A 545 -12.92 -17.20 0.95
N ARG A 546 -12.50 -16.44 1.97
CA ARG A 546 -11.42 -16.86 2.88
C ARG A 546 -11.90 -17.96 3.82
N VAL A 547 -11.33 -19.16 3.65
CA VAL A 547 -11.61 -20.35 4.48
C VAL A 547 -10.61 -20.52 5.62
N ALA A 548 -9.39 -19.98 5.45
CA ALA A 548 -8.33 -19.90 6.45
C ALA A 548 -7.42 -18.70 6.12
N ASP A 549 -6.52 -18.30 7.01
CA ASP A 549 -5.76 -17.05 6.87
C ASP A 549 -5.04 -16.86 5.53
N ASN A 550 -4.51 -17.95 4.96
CA ASN A 550 -3.79 -17.94 3.69
C ASN A 550 -4.51 -18.68 2.55
N TRP A 551 -5.78 -19.06 2.74
CA TRP A 551 -6.52 -19.88 1.80
C TRP A 551 -7.87 -19.27 1.44
N ARG A 552 -8.15 -19.16 0.15
CA ARG A 552 -9.47 -18.82 -0.37
C ARG A 552 -9.95 -19.90 -1.32
N VAL A 553 -11.24 -20.20 -1.27
CA VAL A 553 -11.93 -20.91 -2.36
C VAL A 553 -12.57 -19.88 -3.25
N ALA A 554 -12.49 -20.07 -4.57
CA ALA A 554 -12.96 -19.14 -5.56
C ALA A 554 -13.92 -19.80 -6.54
N ALA A 555 -14.76 -18.99 -7.17
CA ALA A 555 -15.52 -19.35 -8.36
C ALA A 555 -15.52 -18.15 -9.29
N PHE A 556 -15.47 -18.40 -10.59
CA PHE A 556 -15.45 -17.34 -11.59
C PHE A 556 -16.38 -17.63 -12.76
N VAL A 557 -16.68 -16.56 -13.48
CA VAL A 557 -17.26 -16.57 -14.82
C VAL A 557 -16.47 -15.61 -15.69
N ASP A 558 -16.03 -16.08 -16.85
CA ASP A 558 -15.40 -15.26 -17.87
C ASP A 558 -16.28 -15.24 -19.12
N ALA A 559 -16.22 -14.14 -19.87
CA ALA A 559 -16.86 -14.03 -21.17
C ALA A 559 -16.02 -13.14 -22.08
N GLY A 560 -15.84 -13.55 -23.33
CA GLY A 560 -15.10 -12.73 -24.28
C GLY A 560 -15.10 -13.25 -25.71
N THR A 561 -14.56 -12.43 -26.60
CA THR A 561 -14.38 -12.72 -28.03
C THR A 561 -13.28 -11.82 -28.59
N ALA A 562 -12.50 -12.35 -29.54
CA ALA A 562 -11.79 -11.53 -30.52
C ALA A 562 -12.40 -11.77 -31.91
N THR A 563 -12.69 -10.73 -32.68
CA THR A 563 -13.45 -10.86 -33.93
C THR A 563 -13.18 -9.74 -34.94
N ASN A 564 -13.51 -9.99 -36.20
CA ASN A 564 -13.57 -8.98 -37.27
C ASN A 564 -14.98 -8.41 -37.49
N ASP A 565 -16.02 -9.03 -36.89
CA ASP A 565 -17.42 -8.66 -37.00
C ASP A 565 -18.03 -8.52 -35.59
N THR A 566 -18.67 -7.38 -35.30
CA THR A 566 -19.26 -7.10 -33.99
C THR A 566 -20.52 -7.93 -33.67
N SER A 567 -21.04 -8.70 -34.63
CA SER A 567 -22.17 -9.61 -34.45
C SER A 567 -21.80 -11.01 -33.93
N THR A 568 -20.51 -11.31 -33.77
CA THR A 568 -20.02 -12.62 -33.29
C THR A 568 -20.53 -12.96 -31.89
N THR A 569 -20.85 -14.24 -31.68
CA THR A 569 -21.33 -14.75 -30.39
C THR A 569 -20.19 -14.78 -29.36
N LEU A 570 -20.47 -14.34 -28.14
CA LEU A 570 -19.51 -14.38 -27.04
C LEU A 570 -19.25 -15.82 -26.59
N THR A 571 -17.98 -16.13 -26.41
CA THR A 571 -17.52 -17.34 -25.73
C THR A 571 -17.53 -17.09 -24.23
N TYR A 572 -17.91 -18.09 -23.43
CA TYR A 572 -17.94 -17.95 -21.97
C TYR A 572 -17.34 -19.15 -21.28
N SER A 573 -16.94 -18.97 -20.04
CA SER A 573 -16.43 -20.05 -19.21
C SER A 573 -16.79 -19.86 -17.75
N VAL A 574 -16.80 -20.97 -17.02
CA VAL A 574 -17.00 -20.97 -15.58
C VAL A 574 -16.08 -21.98 -14.93
N GLY A 575 -15.72 -21.75 -13.67
CA GLY A 575 -14.90 -22.71 -12.96
C GLY A 575 -14.74 -22.41 -11.47
N PRO A 576 -14.50 -23.45 -10.65
CA PRO A 576 -13.97 -23.27 -9.31
C PRO A 576 -12.47 -22.95 -9.34
N GLY A 577 -11.99 -22.35 -8.26
CA GLY A 577 -10.57 -22.12 -8.02
C GLY A 577 -10.19 -22.13 -6.54
N VAL A 578 -8.90 -22.11 -6.29
CA VAL A 578 -8.29 -22.02 -4.96
C VAL A 578 -7.17 -20.99 -5.01
N HIS A 579 -7.15 -20.09 -4.03
CA HIS A 579 -6.03 -19.17 -3.82
C HIS A 579 -5.25 -19.59 -2.59
N TRP A 580 -3.95 -19.66 -2.72
CA TRP A 580 -3.02 -19.87 -1.62
C TRP A 580 -2.03 -18.73 -1.55
N LEU A 581 -2.05 -17.98 -0.45
CA LEU A 581 -1.03 -16.99 -0.17
C LEU A 581 0.20 -17.70 0.43
N SER A 582 1.15 -18.07 -0.43
CA SER A 582 2.38 -18.71 0.00
C SER A 582 3.38 -17.69 0.56
N PRO A 583 4.40 -18.11 1.32
CA PRO A 583 5.46 -17.22 1.81
C PRO A 583 6.22 -16.46 0.70
N ILE A 584 6.18 -16.97 -0.55
CA ILE A 584 6.88 -16.39 -1.70
C ILE A 584 5.94 -15.64 -2.66
N GLY A 585 4.63 -15.58 -2.36
CA GLY A 585 3.63 -14.88 -3.18
C GLY A 585 2.32 -15.65 -3.35
N PRO A 586 1.27 -15.01 -3.92
CA PRO A 586 -0.01 -15.66 -4.17
C PRO A 586 0.10 -16.68 -5.31
N VAL A 587 -0.54 -17.83 -5.10
CA VAL A 587 -0.73 -18.92 -6.06
C VAL A 587 -2.22 -19.10 -6.27
N ARG A 588 -2.68 -19.15 -7.52
CA ARG A 588 -4.09 -19.35 -7.88
C ARG A 588 -4.20 -20.54 -8.81
N LEU A 589 -5.11 -21.46 -8.48
CA LEU A 589 -5.39 -22.67 -9.23
C LEU A 589 -6.85 -22.62 -9.66
N TYR A 590 -7.15 -22.90 -10.92
CA TYR A 590 -8.51 -22.96 -11.43
C TYR A 590 -8.73 -24.21 -12.26
N VAL A 591 -9.94 -24.77 -12.20
CA VAL A 591 -10.43 -25.73 -13.17
C VAL A 591 -11.53 -25.03 -13.94
N ALA A 592 -11.31 -24.80 -15.22
CA ALA A 592 -12.19 -24.01 -16.08
C ALA A 592 -12.87 -24.90 -17.11
N ARG A 593 -14.15 -24.63 -17.36
CA ARG A 593 -14.89 -25.22 -18.47
C ARG A 593 -15.28 -24.11 -19.44
N GLY A 594 -14.75 -24.18 -20.66
CA GLY A 594 -15.07 -23.31 -21.77
C GLY A 594 -16.32 -23.76 -22.51
N PHE A 595 -17.09 -22.79 -22.99
CA PHE A 595 -18.26 -22.98 -23.85
C PHE A 595 -18.15 -22.04 -25.04
N ALA A 596 -17.80 -22.61 -26.19
CA ALA A 596 -17.83 -21.96 -27.50
C ALA A 596 -19.03 -22.48 -28.31
N PRO A 597 -19.43 -21.80 -29.40
CA PRO A 597 -20.55 -22.24 -30.24
C PRO A 597 -20.41 -23.69 -30.74
N ASP A 598 -19.20 -24.12 -31.04
CA ASP A 598 -18.91 -25.39 -31.71
C ASP A 598 -18.20 -26.42 -30.82
N GLU A 599 -17.69 -26.00 -29.65
CA GLU A 599 -16.91 -26.88 -28.76
C GLU A 599 -17.02 -26.51 -27.27
N ASN A 600 -16.82 -27.50 -26.40
CA ASN A 600 -16.64 -27.29 -24.97
C ASN A 600 -15.31 -27.91 -24.51
N THR A 601 -14.48 -27.11 -23.88
CA THR A 601 -13.11 -27.46 -23.48
C THR A 601 -12.97 -27.45 -21.96
N TRP A 602 -12.00 -28.20 -21.45
CA TRP A 602 -11.62 -28.19 -20.04
C TRP A 602 -10.16 -27.81 -19.93
N GLN A 603 -9.87 -26.81 -19.10
CA GLN A 603 -8.50 -26.37 -18.85
C GLN A 603 -8.25 -26.27 -17.36
N LEU A 604 -7.07 -26.71 -16.94
CA LEU A 604 -6.52 -26.36 -15.63
C LEU A 604 -5.77 -25.04 -15.81
N HIS A 605 -5.74 -24.14 -14.84
CA HIS A 605 -4.94 -22.91 -14.89
C HIS A 605 -4.18 -22.74 -13.59
N ILE A 606 -2.91 -22.36 -13.69
CA ILE A 606 -2.03 -22.10 -12.54
C ILE A 606 -1.42 -20.72 -12.73
N MET A 607 -1.63 -19.83 -11.77
CA MET A 607 -1.09 -18.48 -11.81
C MET A 607 -0.27 -18.21 -10.55
N LEU A 608 0.97 -17.75 -10.72
CA LEU A 608 1.83 -17.29 -9.64
C LEU A 608 2.11 -15.80 -9.80
N GLY A 609 2.01 -15.06 -8.69
CA GLY A 609 2.29 -13.63 -8.63
C GLY A 609 1.05 -12.75 -8.46
N PRO A 610 1.26 -11.45 -8.20
CA PRO A 610 0.19 -10.51 -7.87
C PRO A 610 -0.78 -10.29 -9.03
N GLU A 611 -1.97 -9.77 -8.71
CA GLU A 611 -3.02 -9.52 -9.70
C GLU A 611 -2.97 -8.11 -10.34
N LEU A 612 -2.23 -7.14 -9.75
CA LEU A 612 -2.16 -5.72 -10.17
C LEU A 612 -0.78 -5.06 -10.06
#